data_AF-A0A0S2K9V9-F1
#
_entry.id   AF-A0A0S2K9V9-F1
#
_cell.length_a   1.000
_cell.length_b   1.000
_cell.length_c   1.000
_cell.angle_alpha   90.00
_cell.angle_beta   90.00
_cell.angle_gamma   90.00
#
_symmetry.space_group_name_H-M   'P 1'
#
loop_
_entity.id
_entity.type
_entity.pdbx_description
1 polymer ?
#
loop_
_entity_poly.entity_id
_entity_poly.type
_entity_poly.pdbx_seq_one_letter_code
_entity_poly.pdbx_strand_id
1 'polypeptide(L)'
;MKKILITAVVVVVIALASSNGITPAYLAAAPGVASGIGAKLLCSARYVSGFSEQQSLDDLVQYSPLLEYLNIEFDDNLRQVHASLFGMAPRTASYVEGIGCYSDFDGYPERASYQQTLPMPVFTSHWPHGSRVDTINHALQSQLDQMISSDNSQGLNTRALLIVKDGRIVAESYAQNVNPETPVLGWSMAKSLMAVMLGNLEYRGILDTGMQPVFREWSHDERSTITLQNLLTMTDGLDFSEQYNPGDDATAMLFTEPSSSDYAIRRPLRYEPGARFNYSSGTANLLSRVYFDHTGATLSDSLQDYRQHIATPMSFQHSVFETDAAGILVGSSYFYASARDWARLGQMMLNGGVLNGARIVNEEWVRRATTPNNSDNNRAYGYQWWLNRGNRSLRWPDLPADAYAAQGNREQSITVMPSRNMVVVRLGWTSGRYPINDRVAEMLSWFTEEPRGL
;
A
#
# COMPACT_ATOMS: atom_id res chain seq x y z
N MET A 1 -13.24 26.33 42.60
CA MET A 1 -14.12 25.15 42.52
C MET A 1 -14.30 24.61 41.09
N LYS A 2 -14.73 25.39 40.08
CA LYS A 2 -14.91 24.88 38.69
C LYS A 2 -13.66 24.24 38.07
N LYS A 3 -12.46 24.84 38.22
CA LYS A 3 -11.21 24.27 37.68
C LYS A 3 -10.84 22.93 38.33
N ILE A 4 -11.01 22.81 39.65
CA ILE A 4 -10.74 21.57 40.41
C ILE A 4 -11.72 20.46 39.99
N LEU A 5 -12.99 20.81 39.76
CA LEU A 5 -14.01 19.88 39.29
C LEU A 5 -13.72 19.36 37.87
N ILE A 6 -13.29 20.25 36.96
CA ILE A 6 -12.90 19.88 35.60
C ILE A 6 -11.67 18.95 35.63
N THR A 7 -10.65 19.28 36.43
CA THR A 7 -9.46 18.42 36.57
C THR A 7 -9.82 17.04 37.16
N ALA A 8 -10.71 16.98 38.15
CA ALA A 8 -11.15 15.70 38.73
C ALA A 8 -11.92 14.84 37.73
N VAL A 9 -12.82 15.45 36.93
CA VAL A 9 -13.54 14.73 35.86
C VAL A 9 -12.58 14.22 34.78
N VAL A 10 -11.61 15.04 34.36
CA VAL A 10 -10.60 14.63 33.37
C VAL A 10 -9.76 13.46 33.89
N VAL A 11 -9.34 13.49 35.17
CA VAL A 11 -8.59 12.39 35.79
C VAL A 11 -9.42 11.11 35.86
N VAL A 12 -10.71 11.21 36.22
CA VAL A 12 -11.62 10.04 36.26
C VAL A 12 -11.85 9.46 34.87
N VAL A 13 -12.03 10.30 33.84
CA VAL A 13 -12.18 9.86 32.44
C VAL A 13 -10.90 9.19 31.94
N ILE A 14 -9.72 9.76 32.22
CA ILE A 14 -8.43 9.15 31.86
C ILE A 14 -8.24 7.81 32.58
N ALA A 15 -8.60 7.71 33.86
CA ALA A 15 -8.49 6.48 34.64
C ALA A 15 -9.44 5.38 34.10
N LEU A 16 -10.69 5.74 33.77
CA LEU A 16 -11.66 4.83 33.16
C LEU A 16 -11.23 4.39 31.75
N ALA A 17 -10.71 5.30 30.93
CA ALA A 17 -10.16 4.99 29.62
C ALA A 17 -8.95 4.03 29.73
N SER A 18 -8.06 4.29 30.69
CA SER A 18 -6.89 3.43 30.98
C SER A 18 -7.29 2.02 31.40
N SER A 19 -8.36 1.87 32.19
CA SER A 19 -8.90 0.54 32.54
C SER A 19 -9.47 -0.25 31.36
N ASN A 20 -9.72 0.41 30.23
CA ASN A 20 -10.16 -0.21 28.97
C ASN A 20 -9.03 -0.28 27.92
N GLY A 21 -7.77 -0.15 28.35
CA GLY A 21 -6.60 -0.26 27.46
C GLY A 21 -6.24 1.00 26.69
N ILE A 22 -6.93 2.13 26.92
CA ILE A 22 -6.61 3.41 26.29
C ILE A 22 -5.55 4.14 27.10
N THR A 23 -4.33 4.21 26.58
CA THR A 23 -3.20 4.81 27.30
C THR A 23 -3.26 6.35 27.27
N PRO A 24 -2.59 7.06 28.20
CA PRO A 24 -2.44 8.52 28.11
C PRO A 24 -1.78 8.98 26.80
N ALA A 25 -0.83 8.19 26.27
CA ALA A 25 -0.19 8.46 24.97
C ALA A 25 -1.20 8.38 23.83
N TYR A 26 -2.10 7.39 23.85
CA TYR A 26 -3.21 7.29 22.90
C TYR A 26 -4.07 8.56 22.92
N LEU A 27 -4.51 8.99 24.11
CA LEU A 27 -5.39 10.17 24.24
C LEU A 27 -4.72 11.45 23.74
N ALA A 28 -3.41 11.59 23.99
CA ALA A 28 -2.64 12.73 23.51
C ALA A 28 -2.45 12.73 21.98
N ALA A 29 -2.25 11.56 21.38
CA ALA A 29 -2.03 11.42 19.94
C ALA A 29 -3.33 11.42 19.11
N ALA A 30 -4.45 10.98 19.70
CA ALA A 30 -5.71 10.75 18.99
C ALA A 30 -6.22 11.94 18.17
N PRO A 31 -6.23 13.20 18.66
CA PRO A 31 -6.70 14.33 17.85
C PRO A 31 -5.85 14.57 16.60
N GLY A 32 -4.52 14.47 16.72
CA GLY A 32 -3.61 14.69 15.59
C GLY A 32 -3.73 13.58 14.55
N VAL A 33 -3.78 12.32 15.00
CA VAL A 33 -3.97 11.16 14.12
C VAL A 33 -5.34 11.21 13.44
N ALA A 34 -6.42 11.47 14.19
CA ALA A 34 -7.77 11.55 13.62
C ALA A 34 -7.89 12.64 12.55
N SER A 35 -7.37 13.84 12.84
CA SER A 35 -7.38 14.96 11.90
C SER A 35 -6.51 14.67 10.67
N GLY A 36 -5.34 14.05 10.86
CA GLY A 36 -4.46 13.66 9.76
C GLY A 36 -5.06 12.58 8.86
N ILE A 37 -5.65 11.52 9.44
CA ILE A 37 -6.38 10.48 8.69
C ILE A 37 -7.53 11.12 7.90
N GLY A 38 -8.35 11.95 8.56
CA GLY A 38 -9.49 12.63 7.96
C GLY A 38 -9.08 13.47 6.75
N ALA A 39 -8.17 14.43 6.94
CA ALA A 39 -7.72 15.30 5.85
C ALA A 39 -7.10 14.49 4.70
N LYS A 40 -6.14 13.61 4.99
CA LYS A 40 -5.37 12.89 3.98
C LYS A 40 -6.24 11.91 3.17
N LEU A 41 -7.00 11.04 3.85
CA LEU A 41 -7.74 9.99 3.17
C LEU A 41 -8.95 10.55 2.42
N LEU A 42 -9.65 11.55 2.97
CA LEU A 42 -10.78 12.18 2.29
C LEU A 42 -10.34 13.00 1.07
N CYS A 43 -9.21 13.73 1.16
CA CYS A 43 -8.63 14.40 -0.01
C CYS A 43 -8.40 13.40 -1.15
N SER A 44 -7.74 12.28 -0.83
CA SER A 44 -7.37 11.28 -1.84
C SER A 44 -8.61 10.58 -2.40
N ALA A 45 -9.58 10.24 -1.55
CA ALA A 45 -10.85 9.65 -1.98
C ALA A 45 -11.60 10.59 -2.94
N ARG A 46 -11.64 11.90 -2.64
CA ARG A 46 -12.33 12.91 -3.44
C ARG A 46 -11.62 13.23 -4.76
N TYR A 47 -10.32 13.50 -4.72
CA TYR A 47 -9.58 14.08 -5.85
C TYR A 47 -8.74 13.08 -6.64
N VAL A 48 -8.37 11.93 -6.05
CA VAL A 48 -7.68 10.84 -6.76
C VAL A 48 -8.68 9.79 -7.22
N SER A 49 -9.47 9.23 -6.30
CA SER A 49 -10.41 8.15 -6.62
C SER A 49 -11.75 8.64 -7.19
N GLY A 50 -12.10 9.91 -7.01
CA GLY A 50 -13.36 10.48 -7.48
C GLY A 50 -14.60 10.00 -6.70
N PHE A 51 -14.43 9.51 -5.47
CA PHE A 51 -15.53 9.10 -4.62
C PHE A 51 -16.34 10.29 -4.11
N SER A 52 -17.63 10.06 -3.85
CA SER A 52 -18.49 11.06 -3.22
C SER A 52 -18.05 11.31 -1.78
N GLU A 53 -18.39 12.49 -1.26
CA GLU A 53 -18.14 12.81 0.15
C GLU A 53 -18.78 11.78 1.07
N GLN A 54 -20.05 11.41 0.83
CA GLN A 54 -20.77 10.42 1.63
C GLN A 54 -20.03 9.07 1.67
N GLN A 55 -19.65 8.52 0.50
CA GLN A 55 -18.91 7.26 0.45
C GLN A 55 -17.57 7.36 1.19
N SER A 56 -16.88 8.49 1.02
CA SER A 56 -15.58 8.73 1.65
C SER A 56 -15.68 8.82 3.18
N LEU A 57 -16.76 9.43 3.69
CA LEU A 57 -17.06 9.52 5.12
C LEU A 57 -17.46 8.15 5.69
N ASP A 58 -18.33 7.42 5.00
CA ASP A 58 -18.76 6.06 5.41
C ASP A 58 -17.57 5.08 5.47
N ASP A 59 -16.61 5.24 4.55
CA ASP A 59 -15.35 4.52 4.57
C ASP A 59 -14.47 4.90 5.76
N LEU A 60 -14.34 6.20 6.02
CA LEU A 60 -13.48 6.74 7.06
C LEU A 60 -13.89 6.26 8.44
N VAL A 61 -15.19 6.33 8.77
CA VAL A 61 -15.71 5.98 10.10
C VAL A 61 -15.53 4.50 10.44
N GLN A 62 -15.34 3.64 9.44
CA GLN A 62 -14.99 2.22 9.65
C GLN A 62 -13.60 2.02 10.24
N TYR A 63 -12.73 3.05 10.34
CA TYR A 63 -11.46 2.95 11.09
C TYR A 63 -11.68 3.10 12.59
N SER A 64 -12.57 4.02 12.97
CA SER A 64 -12.90 4.29 14.36
C SER A 64 -14.18 5.12 14.42
N PRO A 65 -15.13 4.78 15.30
CA PRO A 65 -16.31 5.61 15.56
C PRO A 65 -15.96 7.04 15.97
N LEU A 66 -14.75 7.28 16.50
CA LEU A 66 -14.27 8.63 16.85
C LEU A 66 -14.25 9.57 15.64
N LEU A 67 -14.08 9.04 14.43
CA LEU A 67 -13.96 9.82 13.21
C LEU A 67 -15.30 10.43 12.75
N GLU A 68 -16.44 9.95 13.29
CA GLU A 68 -17.76 10.59 13.09
C GLU A 68 -17.82 12.01 13.66
N TYR A 69 -16.93 12.33 14.61
CA TYR A 69 -16.88 13.64 15.26
C TYR A 69 -15.87 14.61 14.64
N LEU A 70 -15.30 14.26 13.49
CA LEU A 70 -14.44 15.19 12.75
C LEU A 70 -15.27 16.33 12.18
N ASN A 71 -14.79 17.56 12.39
CA ASN A 71 -15.23 18.69 11.59
C ASN A 71 -14.42 18.68 10.29
N ILE A 72 -15.10 18.58 9.15
CA ILE A 72 -14.49 18.42 7.82
C ILE A 72 -15.00 19.52 6.91
N GLU A 73 -14.08 20.15 6.19
CA GLU A 73 -14.38 21.17 5.19
C GLU A 73 -13.66 20.81 3.89
N PHE A 74 -14.42 20.68 2.82
CA PHE A 74 -13.90 20.51 1.46
C PHE A 74 -13.85 21.87 0.77
N ASP A 75 -12.67 22.29 0.33
CA ASP A 75 -12.51 23.44 -0.55
C ASP A 75 -12.18 22.93 -1.96
N ASP A 76 -13.21 22.78 -2.79
CA ASP A 76 -13.07 22.32 -4.18
C ASP A 76 -12.37 23.35 -5.09
N ASN A 77 -12.31 24.63 -4.71
CA ASN A 77 -11.60 25.66 -5.49
C ASN A 77 -10.09 25.51 -5.33
N LEU A 78 -9.64 25.30 -4.08
CA LEU A 78 -8.24 25.06 -3.75
C LEU A 78 -7.85 23.58 -3.86
N ARG A 79 -8.85 22.69 -3.99
CA ARG A 79 -8.71 21.22 -3.93
C ARG A 79 -8.04 20.77 -2.63
N GLN A 80 -8.59 21.25 -1.52
CA GLN A 80 -8.10 20.99 -0.17
C GLN A 80 -9.17 20.34 0.70
N VAL A 81 -8.73 19.54 1.66
CA VAL A 81 -9.59 19.04 2.73
C VAL A 81 -8.99 19.43 4.07
N HIS A 82 -9.78 20.16 4.86
CA HIS A 82 -9.47 20.49 6.23
C HIS A 82 -10.20 19.54 7.16
N ALA A 83 -9.51 19.04 8.19
CA ALA A 83 -10.11 18.20 9.21
C ALA A 83 -9.61 18.59 10.60
N SER A 84 -10.49 18.53 11.60
CA SER A 84 -10.12 18.69 13.00
C SER A 84 -11.04 17.85 13.90
N LEU A 85 -10.48 17.23 14.93
CA LEU A 85 -11.26 16.52 15.94
C LEU A 85 -11.58 17.49 17.09
N PHE A 86 -12.85 17.87 17.25
CA PHE A 86 -13.29 18.85 18.25
C PHE A 86 -12.52 20.19 18.20
N GLY A 87 -12.07 20.61 17.01
CA GLY A 87 -11.26 21.81 16.81
C GLY A 87 -9.79 21.68 17.27
N MET A 88 -9.35 20.51 17.69
CA MET A 88 -7.96 20.24 18.09
C MET A 88 -7.14 19.72 16.92
N ALA A 89 -5.84 20.05 16.94
CA ALA A 89 -4.83 19.57 16.00
C ALA A 89 -5.29 19.62 14.52
N PRO A 90 -5.78 20.78 14.03
CA PRO A 90 -6.30 20.89 12.67
C PRO A 90 -5.24 20.46 11.66
N ARG A 91 -5.68 19.75 10.62
CA ARG A 91 -4.84 19.30 9.51
C ARG A 91 -5.49 19.64 8.19
N THR A 92 -4.65 19.90 7.21
CA THR A 92 -5.06 20.14 5.82
C THR A 92 -4.32 19.16 4.92
N ALA A 93 -5.01 18.66 3.91
CA ALA A 93 -4.39 17.94 2.82
C ALA A 93 -4.74 18.63 1.50
N SER A 94 -3.74 18.81 0.66
CA SER A 94 -3.84 19.50 -0.61
C SER A 94 -3.64 18.52 -1.76
N TYR A 95 -4.47 18.62 -2.81
CA TYR A 95 -4.29 17.88 -4.05
C TYR A 95 -3.45 18.69 -5.05
N VAL A 96 -2.41 18.05 -5.60
CA VAL A 96 -1.64 18.59 -6.72
C VAL A 96 -1.69 17.61 -7.88
N GLU A 97 -2.03 18.12 -9.07
CA GLU A 97 -2.15 17.30 -10.27
C GLU A 97 -0.81 16.62 -10.61
N GLY A 98 -0.87 15.31 -10.86
CA GLY A 98 0.31 14.48 -11.13
C GLY A 98 1.08 13.98 -9.89
N ILE A 99 0.78 14.50 -8.69
CA ILE A 99 1.30 14.00 -7.40
C ILE A 99 0.19 13.29 -6.61
N GLY A 100 -1.03 13.82 -6.64
CA GLY A 100 -2.14 13.42 -5.77
C GLY A 100 -2.22 14.28 -4.51
N CYS A 101 -2.83 13.73 -3.46
CA CYS A 101 -3.01 14.40 -2.18
C CYS A 101 -1.84 14.16 -1.23
N TYR A 102 -1.45 15.18 -0.48
CA TYR A 102 -0.50 15.06 0.63
C TYR A 102 -0.94 15.92 1.81
N SER A 103 -0.42 15.62 3.00
CA SER A 103 -0.70 16.41 4.20
C SER A 103 0.20 17.65 4.24
N ASP A 104 -0.38 18.80 4.56
CA ASP A 104 0.33 20.07 4.63
C ASP A 104 1.07 20.22 5.96
N PHE A 105 2.33 20.66 5.87
CA PHE A 105 3.19 20.95 7.01
C PHE A 105 4.00 22.22 6.77
N ASP A 106 4.14 23.04 7.81
CA ASP A 106 4.98 24.22 7.79
C ASP A 106 6.45 23.84 7.51
N GLY A 107 7.10 24.61 6.64
CA GLY A 107 8.49 24.36 6.25
C GLY A 107 8.68 23.39 5.08
N TYR A 108 7.60 22.87 4.48
CA TYR A 108 7.65 21.95 3.34
C TYR A 108 6.95 22.52 2.08
N PRO A 109 7.42 23.66 1.51
CA PRO A 109 6.70 24.37 0.43
C PRO A 109 6.93 23.78 -0.96
N GLU A 110 7.92 22.90 -1.13
CA GLU A 110 8.49 22.50 -2.44
C GLU A 110 7.45 21.92 -3.40
N ARG A 111 6.35 21.36 -2.90
CA ARG A 111 5.33 20.70 -3.72
C ARG A 111 4.29 21.63 -4.29
N ALA A 112 4.00 22.75 -3.63
CA ALA A 112 3.18 23.80 -4.22
C ALA A 112 3.86 24.40 -5.47
N SER A 113 5.19 24.25 -5.56
CA SER A 113 5.99 24.68 -6.71
C SER A 113 6.19 23.61 -7.79
N TYR A 114 5.76 22.36 -7.55
CA TYR A 114 5.87 21.31 -8.56
C TYR A 114 4.88 21.59 -9.69
N GLN A 115 5.43 21.97 -10.86
CA GLN A 115 4.66 22.38 -12.03
C GLN A 115 4.58 21.31 -13.14
N GLN A 116 5.18 20.13 -12.92
CA GLN A 116 5.24 19.10 -13.96
C GLN A 116 4.00 18.19 -13.96
N THR A 117 2.98 18.62 -14.71
CA THR A 117 1.84 17.79 -15.09
C THR A 117 2.15 16.96 -16.33
N LEU A 118 3.03 15.97 -16.22
CA LEU A 118 3.10 14.96 -17.28
C LEU A 118 1.96 13.96 -17.04
N PRO A 119 0.91 13.95 -17.88
CA PRO A 119 -0.16 12.98 -17.74
C PRO A 119 0.38 11.57 -17.95
N MET A 120 -0.25 10.58 -17.30
CA MET A 120 0.07 9.18 -17.57
C MET A 120 -0.21 8.86 -19.05
N PRO A 121 0.65 8.06 -19.72
CA PRO A 121 0.43 7.69 -21.10
C PRO A 121 -0.85 6.85 -21.23
N VAL A 122 -1.68 7.16 -22.22
CA VAL A 122 -2.90 6.39 -22.52
C VAL A 122 -2.61 5.44 -23.68
N PHE A 123 -2.93 4.16 -23.48
CA PHE A 123 -2.69 3.10 -24.45
C PHE A 123 -4.00 2.37 -24.76
N THR A 124 -4.42 2.37 -26.03
CA THR A 124 -5.72 1.83 -26.49
C THR A 124 -5.65 0.39 -27.02
N SER A 125 -4.46 -0.21 -27.02
CA SER A 125 -4.23 -1.61 -27.39
C SER A 125 -4.84 -2.60 -26.39
N HIS A 126 -4.70 -3.90 -26.63
CA HIS A 126 -5.16 -4.92 -25.68
C HIS A 126 -4.34 -4.85 -24.40
N TRP A 127 -4.98 -5.11 -23.28
CA TRP A 127 -4.28 -5.39 -22.03
C TRP A 127 -3.31 -6.58 -22.24
N PRO A 128 -2.06 -6.55 -21.70
CA PRO A 128 -1.54 -5.58 -20.74
C PRO A 128 -0.92 -4.31 -21.34
N HIS A 129 -0.72 -4.20 -22.66
CA HIS A 129 -0.14 -2.98 -23.24
C HIS A 129 -1.10 -1.79 -23.23
N GLY A 130 -2.41 -2.04 -23.33
CA GLY A 130 -3.44 -1.00 -23.27
C GLY A 130 -4.59 -1.35 -22.33
N SER A 131 -5.71 -0.64 -22.48
CA SER A 131 -6.90 -0.79 -21.62
C SER A 131 -8.00 -1.66 -22.22
N ARG A 132 -7.90 -2.08 -23.49
CA ARG A 132 -8.93 -2.90 -24.13
C ARG A 132 -8.89 -4.34 -23.62
N VAL A 133 -10.05 -4.84 -23.19
CA VAL A 133 -10.26 -6.23 -22.77
C VAL A 133 -11.40 -6.82 -23.58
N ASP A 134 -11.08 -7.76 -24.46
CA ASP A 134 -12.02 -8.52 -25.30
C ASP A 134 -11.91 -10.03 -25.06
N THR A 135 -11.26 -10.42 -23.96
CA THR A 135 -10.92 -11.80 -23.59
C THR A 135 -11.78 -12.34 -22.44
N ILE A 136 -12.84 -11.63 -22.07
CA ILE A 136 -13.75 -12.04 -20.99
C ILE A 136 -14.44 -13.36 -21.36
N ASN A 137 -14.37 -14.32 -20.44
CA ASN A 137 -15.17 -15.54 -20.49
C ASN A 137 -16.48 -15.30 -19.74
N HIS A 138 -17.61 -15.38 -20.44
CA HIS A 138 -18.93 -15.08 -19.86
C HIS A 138 -19.33 -15.98 -18.68
N ALA A 139 -18.91 -17.24 -18.66
CA ALA A 139 -19.21 -18.15 -17.56
C ALA A 139 -18.41 -17.77 -16.30
N LEU A 140 -17.11 -17.48 -16.45
CA LEU A 140 -16.27 -16.99 -15.35
C LEU A 140 -16.73 -15.62 -14.86
N GLN A 141 -17.11 -14.73 -15.77
CA GLN A 141 -17.65 -13.41 -15.43
C GLN A 141 -18.89 -13.52 -14.55
N SER A 142 -19.83 -14.40 -14.91
CA SER A 142 -21.05 -14.62 -14.14
C SER A 142 -20.76 -15.12 -12.71
N GLN A 143 -19.78 -16.01 -12.56
CA GLN A 143 -19.37 -16.50 -11.24
C GLN A 143 -18.67 -15.41 -10.41
N LEU A 144 -17.85 -14.57 -11.05
CA LEU A 144 -17.19 -13.45 -10.39
C LEU A 144 -18.19 -12.36 -9.94
N ASP A 145 -19.21 -12.08 -10.76
CA ASP A 145 -20.30 -11.16 -10.43
C ASP A 145 -21.15 -11.67 -9.24
N GLN A 146 -21.37 -12.99 -9.17
CA GLN A 146 -22.03 -13.61 -8.03
C GLN A 146 -21.17 -13.52 -6.77
N MET A 147 -19.85 -13.75 -6.89
CA MET A 147 -18.92 -13.68 -5.78
C MET A 147 -18.83 -12.27 -5.20
N ILE A 148 -18.68 -11.23 -6.03
CA ILE A 148 -18.63 -9.83 -5.54
C ILE A 148 -19.96 -9.42 -4.88
N SER A 149 -21.10 -9.91 -5.39
CA SER A 149 -22.41 -9.68 -4.78
C SER A 149 -22.53 -10.36 -3.42
N SER A 150 -22.06 -11.60 -3.31
CA SER A 150 -22.00 -12.37 -2.06
C SER A 150 -21.05 -11.74 -1.04
N ASP A 151 -19.89 -11.26 -1.48
CA ASP A 151 -18.93 -10.56 -0.62
C ASP A 151 -19.55 -9.30 -0.02
N ASN A 152 -20.23 -8.51 -0.85
CA ASN A 152 -20.81 -7.23 -0.42
C ASN A 152 -22.06 -7.41 0.47
N SER A 153 -22.87 -8.46 0.26
CA SER A 153 -23.97 -8.78 1.18
C SER A 153 -23.49 -9.22 2.56
N GLN A 154 -22.25 -9.71 2.65
CA GLN A 154 -21.57 -10.07 3.91
C GLN A 154 -20.76 -8.90 4.53
N GLY A 155 -20.83 -7.70 3.94
CA GLY A 155 -20.07 -6.54 4.43
C GLY A 155 -18.57 -6.62 4.18
N LEU A 156 -18.12 -7.48 3.25
CA LEU A 156 -16.69 -7.57 2.90
C LEU A 156 -16.22 -6.38 2.06
N ASN A 157 -17.12 -5.53 1.54
CA ASN A 157 -16.79 -4.31 0.81
C ASN A 157 -15.79 -4.53 -0.33
N THR A 158 -16.02 -5.56 -1.16
CA THR A 158 -15.21 -5.82 -2.34
C THR A 158 -15.62 -4.87 -3.46
N ARG A 159 -14.67 -4.07 -3.94
CA ARG A 159 -14.86 -3.00 -4.95
C ARG A 159 -14.44 -3.42 -6.34
N ALA A 160 -13.40 -4.24 -6.43
CA ALA A 160 -12.96 -4.85 -7.68
C ALA A 160 -12.47 -6.27 -7.41
N LEU A 161 -12.88 -7.20 -8.27
CA LEU A 161 -12.26 -8.51 -8.42
C LEU A 161 -11.86 -8.67 -9.88
N LEU A 162 -10.64 -9.13 -10.14
CA LEU A 162 -10.13 -9.31 -11.49
C LEU A 162 -9.26 -10.57 -11.56
N ILE A 163 -9.49 -11.39 -12.57
CA ILE A 163 -8.74 -12.61 -12.83
C ILE A 163 -7.98 -12.47 -14.14
N VAL A 164 -6.67 -12.61 -14.07
CA VAL A 164 -5.79 -12.81 -15.23
C VAL A 164 -5.44 -14.29 -15.32
N LYS A 165 -5.61 -14.87 -16.50
CA LYS A 165 -5.19 -16.24 -16.81
C LYS A 165 -4.43 -16.25 -18.13
N ASP A 166 -3.25 -16.86 -18.14
CA ASP A 166 -2.38 -16.99 -19.33
C ASP A 166 -2.13 -15.64 -20.02
N GLY A 167 -1.85 -14.61 -19.22
CA GLY A 167 -1.53 -13.26 -19.70
C GLY A 167 -2.70 -12.44 -20.23
N ARG A 168 -3.95 -12.85 -19.95
CA ARG A 168 -5.17 -12.15 -20.39
C ARG A 168 -6.17 -12.00 -19.24
N ILE A 169 -6.88 -10.87 -19.17
CA ILE A 169 -8.01 -10.70 -18.23
C ILE A 169 -9.17 -11.57 -18.73
N VAL A 170 -9.60 -12.54 -17.93
CA VAL A 170 -10.68 -13.48 -18.29
C VAL A 170 -11.99 -13.21 -17.57
N ALA A 171 -11.95 -12.45 -16.46
CA ALA A 171 -13.13 -11.96 -15.75
C ALA A 171 -12.73 -10.72 -14.92
N GLU A 172 -13.62 -9.73 -14.84
CA GLU A 172 -13.45 -8.56 -13.98
C GLU A 172 -14.82 -8.01 -13.53
N SER A 173 -15.00 -7.81 -12.22
CA SER A 173 -16.25 -7.34 -11.62
C SER A 173 -15.98 -6.17 -10.71
N TYR A 174 -16.86 -5.19 -10.72
CA TYR A 174 -16.70 -3.93 -10.00
C TYR A 174 -17.96 -3.55 -9.22
N ALA A 175 -17.80 -2.89 -8.07
CA ALA A 175 -18.89 -2.48 -7.20
C ALA A 175 -18.52 -1.18 -6.45
N GLN A 176 -19.51 -0.62 -5.73
CA GLN A 176 -19.34 0.58 -4.88
C GLN A 176 -18.71 1.78 -5.63
N ASN A 177 -19.25 2.08 -6.82
CA ASN A 177 -18.81 3.20 -7.68
C ASN A 177 -17.37 3.11 -8.19
N VAL A 178 -16.73 1.94 -8.09
CA VAL A 178 -15.46 1.64 -8.76
C VAL A 178 -15.75 1.09 -10.16
N ASN A 179 -14.88 1.43 -11.11
CA ASN A 179 -14.90 0.92 -12.48
C ASN A 179 -13.46 0.56 -12.92
N PRO A 180 -13.25 0.05 -14.16
CA PRO A 180 -11.92 -0.38 -14.62
C PRO A 180 -10.82 0.69 -14.64
N GLU A 181 -11.20 1.96 -14.54
CA GLU A 181 -10.32 3.12 -14.60
C GLU A 181 -10.18 3.83 -13.25
N THR A 182 -10.95 3.42 -12.23
CA THR A 182 -10.90 4.08 -10.91
C THR A 182 -9.60 3.72 -10.16
N PRO A 183 -8.73 4.68 -9.83
CA PRO A 183 -7.57 4.41 -8.99
C PRO A 183 -8.00 4.23 -7.53
N VAL A 184 -7.78 3.05 -6.96
CA VAL A 184 -8.12 2.73 -5.57
C VAL A 184 -6.86 2.57 -4.74
N LEU A 185 -6.89 3.08 -3.50
CA LEU A 185 -5.80 2.98 -2.54
C LEU A 185 -5.42 1.51 -2.27
N GLY A 186 -4.20 1.11 -2.64
CA GLY A 186 -3.71 -0.25 -2.39
C GLY A 186 -3.05 -0.46 -1.01
N TRP A 187 -2.89 0.60 -0.22
CA TRP A 187 -2.18 0.54 1.07
C TRP A 187 -0.83 -0.17 0.92
N SER A 188 -0.59 -1.19 1.73
CA SER A 188 0.67 -1.94 1.77
C SER A 188 1.01 -2.73 0.50
N MET A 189 0.11 -2.83 -0.48
CA MET A 189 0.50 -3.32 -1.81
C MET A 189 1.58 -2.42 -2.46
N ALA A 190 1.63 -1.13 -2.08
CA ALA A 190 2.66 -0.20 -2.54
C ALA A 190 4.09 -0.67 -2.20
N LYS A 191 4.27 -1.44 -1.12
CA LYS A 191 5.57 -1.96 -0.69
C LYS A 191 6.19 -2.87 -1.75
N SER A 192 5.35 -3.73 -2.33
CA SER A 192 5.76 -4.65 -3.39
C SER A 192 6.14 -3.92 -4.68
N LEU A 193 5.45 -2.82 -5.01
CA LEU A 193 5.83 -1.95 -6.11
C LEU A 193 7.15 -1.23 -5.82
N MET A 194 7.33 -0.67 -4.62
CA MET A 194 8.58 -0.01 -4.22
C MET A 194 9.79 -0.96 -4.28
N ALA A 195 9.62 -2.22 -3.87
CA ALA A 195 10.65 -3.24 -4.08
C ALA A 195 10.97 -3.43 -5.57
N VAL A 196 9.97 -3.54 -6.45
CA VAL A 196 10.20 -3.62 -7.90
C VAL A 196 10.94 -2.39 -8.44
N MET A 197 10.63 -1.19 -7.93
CA MET A 197 11.33 0.04 -8.32
C MET A 197 12.82 0.00 -7.94
N LEU A 198 13.16 -0.48 -6.75
CA LEU A 198 14.56 -0.71 -6.37
C LEU A 198 15.23 -1.81 -7.22
N GLY A 199 14.51 -2.88 -7.54
CA GLY A 199 14.99 -3.91 -8.46
C GLY A 199 15.25 -3.38 -9.88
N ASN A 200 14.51 -2.37 -10.31
CA ASN A 200 14.73 -1.69 -11.58
C ASN A 200 16.02 -0.85 -11.53
N LEU A 201 16.27 -0.14 -10.43
CA LEU A 201 17.53 0.57 -10.21
C LEU A 201 18.72 -0.38 -10.18
N GLU A 202 18.60 -1.55 -9.54
CA GLU A 202 19.64 -2.58 -9.57
C GLU A 202 19.85 -3.10 -10.99
N TYR A 203 18.78 -3.42 -11.72
CA TYR A 203 18.86 -3.87 -13.11
C TYR A 203 19.59 -2.86 -14.01
N ARG A 204 19.39 -1.56 -13.77
CA ARG A 204 20.02 -0.46 -14.52
C ARG A 204 21.43 -0.12 -14.01
N GLY A 205 21.93 -0.80 -12.97
CA GLY A 205 23.25 -0.54 -12.38
C GLY A 205 23.34 0.77 -11.60
N ILE A 206 22.21 1.36 -11.21
CA ILE A 206 22.12 2.60 -10.43
C ILE A 206 22.21 2.31 -8.93
N LEU A 207 21.65 1.19 -8.49
CA LEU A 207 21.65 0.76 -7.09
C LEU A 207 22.54 -0.47 -6.90
N ASP A 208 23.53 -0.35 -6.02
CA ASP A 208 24.29 -1.48 -5.51
C ASP A 208 23.58 -2.07 -4.27
N THR A 209 23.04 -3.28 -4.41
CA THR A 209 22.33 -3.94 -3.30
C THR A 209 23.25 -4.41 -2.17
N GLY A 210 24.57 -4.39 -2.39
CA GLY A 210 25.61 -4.66 -1.40
C GLY A 210 26.08 -3.44 -0.60
N MET A 211 25.54 -2.25 -0.87
CA MET A 211 25.97 -1.01 -0.21
C MET A 211 25.83 -1.08 1.33
N GLN A 212 26.88 -0.64 2.04
CA GLN A 212 26.88 -0.52 3.50
C GLN A 212 27.72 0.68 3.96
N PRO A 213 27.27 1.42 4.99
CA PRO A 213 25.92 1.36 5.56
C PRO A 213 24.88 1.83 4.52
N VAL A 214 23.65 1.32 4.61
CA VAL A 214 22.57 1.73 3.67
C VAL A 214 22.28 3.23 3.78
N PHE A 215 22.32 3.77 5.00
CA PHE A 215 22.17 5.19 5.26
C PHE A 215 23.38 5.75 6.01
N ARG A 216 23.75 6.99 5.70
CA ARG A 216 24.92 7.66 6.28
C ARG A 216 24.74 7.91 7.79
N GLU A 217 23.50 8.13 8.21
CA GLU A 217 23.04 8.34 9.58
C GLU A 217 23.32 7.14 10.50
N TRP A 218 23.50 5.95 9.92
CA TRP A 218 23.79 4.73 10.67
C TRP A 218 25.29 4.41 10.76
N SER A 219 26.14 5.19 10.08
CA SER A 219 27.59 4.91 9.96
C SER A 219 28.37 4.87 11.29
N HIS A 220 27.78 5.34 12.38
CA HIS A 220 28.42 5.46 13.69
C HIS A 220 27.72 4.65 14.79
N ASP A 221 26.79 3.76 14.45
CA ASP A 221 26.15 2.85 15.40
C ASP A 221 25.87 1.45 14.81
N GLU A 222 25.28 0.57 15.61
CA GLU A 222 25.03 -0.83 15.28
C GLU A 222 24.15 -1.01 14.03
N ARG A 223 23.34 -0.01 13.67
CA ARG A 223 22.50 -0.02 12.47
C ARG A 223 23.32 0.03 11.18
N SER A 224 24.62 0.38 11.24
CA SER A 224 25.54 0.31 10.08
C SER A 224 25.57 -1.08 9.42
N THR A 225 25.23 -2.13 10.16
CA THR A 225 25.20 -3.52 9.71
C THR A 225 23.90 -3.91 9.00
N ILE A 226 22.84 -3.08 9.08
CA ILE A 226 21.59 -3.33 8.38
C ILE A 226 21.84 -3.27 6.88
N THR A 227 21.53 -4.36 6.18
CA THR A 227 21.66 -4.46 4.73
C THR A 227 20.37 -4.07 4.03
N LEU A 228 20.45 -3.72 2.74
CA LEU A 228 19.25 -3.50 1.92
C LEU A 228 18.38 -4.77 1.85
N GLN A 229 19.01 -5.96 1.86
CA GLN A 229 18.29 -7.22 1.95
C GLN A 229 17.47 -7.32 3.24
N ASN A 230 18.00 -6.88 4.39
CA ASN A 230 17.24 -6.90 5.63
C ASN A 230 16.00 -6.00 5.57
N LEU A 231 16.12 -4.81 4.98
CA LEU A 231 14.99 -3.92 4.76
C LEU A 231 13.96 -4.56 3.81
N LEU A 232 14.41 -5.13 2.68
CA LEU A 232 13.55 -5.80 1.70
C LEU A 232 12.80 -6.99 2.31
N THR A 233 13.41 -7.73 3.25
CA THR A 233 12.78 -8.88 3.90
C THR A 233 12.07 -8.56 5.23
N MET A 234 12.00 -7.29 5.64
CA MET A 234 11.44 -6.86 6.93
C MET A 234 12.13 -7.53 8.12
N THR A 235 13.45 -7.70 8.05
CA THR A 235 14.28 -8.29 9.10
C THR A 235 15.38 -7.33 9.54
N ASP A 236 15.17 -6.03 9.44
CA ASP A 236 16.15 -4.99 9.79
C ASP A 236 16.41 -4.86 11.29
N GLY A 237 15.47 -5.29 12.13
CA GLY A 237 15.64 -5.29 13.59
C GLY A 237 15.34 -3.96 14.28
N LEU A 238 14.82 -2.96 13.55
CA LEU A 238 14.41 -1.68 14.12
C LEU A 238 13.18 -1.83 15.04
N ASP A 239 13.15 -1.03 16.11
CA ASP A 239 11.99 -0.95 17.01
C ASP A 239 10.88 -0.11 16.38
N PHE A 240 9.98 -0.77 15.65
CA PHE A 240 8.84 -0.14 15.00
C PHE A 240 7.54 -0.89 15.31
N SER A 241 6.54 -0.17 15.84
CA SER A 241 5.18 -0.66 16.08
C SER A 241 4.29 -0.46 14.84
N GLU A 242 3.94 -1.56 14.17
CA GLU A 242 2.99 -1.58 13.04
C GLU A 242 1.52 -1.63 13.49
N GLN A 243 1.27 -1.40 14.77
CA GLN A 243 -0.11 -1.26 15.25
C GLN A 243 -0.70 0.07 14.76
N TYR A 244 -2.02 0.06 14.55
CA TYR A 244 -2.75 1.21 13.99
C TYR A 244 -3.57 1.96 15.06
N ASN A 245 -3.09 1.98 16.30
CA ASN A 245 -3.69 2.83 17.33
C ASN A 245 -3.04 4.21 17.31
N PRO A 246 -3.78 5.28 17.65
CA PRO A 246 -3.19 6.56 17.99
C PRO A 246 -1.97 6.44 18.91
N GLY A 247 -0.84 6.98 18.46
CA GLY A 247 0.42 6.99 19.19
C GLY A 247 1.37 5.83 18.86
N ASP A 248 0.89 4.79 18.15
CA ASP A 248 1.78 3.80 17.54
C ASP A 248 2.55 4.41 16.35
N ASP A 249 3.70 3.82 16.05
CA ASP A 249 4.62 4.35 15.04
C ASP A 249 3.99 4.48 13.66
N ALA A 250 3.20 3.50 13.21
CA ALA A 250 2.54 3.55 11.91
C ALA A 250 1.58 4.73 11.76
N THR A 251 0.77 5.04 12.79
CA THR A 251 -0.20 6.15 12.72
C THR A 251 0.47 7.50 12.90
N ALA A 252 1.44 7.60 13.81
CA ALA A 252 2.21 8.82 14.02
C ALA A 252 2.99 9.19 12.74
N MET A 253 3.72 8.24 12.17
CA MET A 253 4.50 8.41 10.95
C MET A 253 3.65 8.89 9.77
N LEU A 254 2.52 8.24 9.50
CA LEU A 254 1.73 8.50 8.30
C LEU A 254 0.88 9.77 8.38
N PHE A 255 0.41 10.14 9.57
CA PHE A 255 -0.64 11.16 9.71
C PHE A 255 -0.22 12.38 10.52
N THR A 256 0.94 12.35 11.21
CA THR A 256 1.37 13.44 12.08
C THR A 256 2.77 13.95 11.81
N GLU A 257 3.54 13.27 10.97
CA GLU A 257 4.93 13.59 10.67
C GLU A 257 5.09 14.02 9.21
N PRO A 258 5.97 15.00 8.93
CA PRO A 258 6.18 15.49 7.57
C PRO A 258 7.03 14.53 6.71
N SER A 259 7.84 13.68 7.32
CA SER A 259 8.71 12.76 6.60
C SER A 259 8.59 11.37 7.20
N SER A 260 8.02 10.45 6.43
CA SER A 260 7.86 9.06 6.89
C SER A 260 9.22 8.36 7.02
N SER A 261 10.14 8.66 6.10
CA SER A 261 11.49 8.09 6.14
C SER A 261 12.33 8.64 7.28
N ASP A 262 12.28 9.94 7.58
CA ASP A 262 13.03 10.52 8.69
C ASP A 262 12.46 10.09 10.06
N TYR A 263 11.17 9.75 10.13
CA TYR A 263 10.59 9.10 11.31
C TYR A 263 11.13 7.68 11.51
N ALA A 264 11.24 6.91 10.44
CA ALA A 264 11.73 5.53 10.47
C ALA A 264 13.24 5.42 10.69
N ILE A 265 14.05 6.32 10.12
CA ILE A 265 15.53 6.25 10.20
C ILE A 265 16.05 6.48 11.62
N ARG A 266 15.25 7.16 12.47
CA ARG A 266 15.54 7.44 13.87
C ARG A 266 15.19 6.28 14.82
N ARG A 267 14.54 5.22 14.33
CA ARG A 267 14.20 4.07 15.17
C ARG A 267 15.48 3.41 15.70
N PRO A 268 15.53 3.06 17.00
CA PRO A 268 16.67 2.35 17.54
C PRO A 268 16.69 0.91 17.03
N LEU A 269 17.87 0.30 17.01
CA LEU A 269 18.00 -1.14 16.82
C LEU A 269 17.51 -1.87 18.06
N ARG A 270 16.68 -2.89 17.89
CA ARG A 270 16.16 -3.74 18.97
C ARG A 270 16.58 -5.20 18.86
N TYR A 271 16.78 -5.67 17.63
CA TYR A 271 17.20 -7.03 17.35
C TYR A 271 18.34 -7.03 16.34
N GLU A 272 19.17 -8.07 16.37
CA GLU A 272 20.20 -8.31 15.36
C GLU A 272 19.57 -8.35 13.94
N PRO A 273 20.11 -7.60 12.96
CA PRO A 273 19.63 -7.64 11.59
C PRO A 273 19.65 -9.07 11.03
N GLY A 274 18.53 -9.49 10.44
CA GLY A 274 18.30 -10.84 9.90
C GLY A 274 17.69 -11.83 10.88
N ALA A 275 17.78 -11.61 12.20
CA ALA A 275 17.34 -12.58 13.20
C ALA A 275 15.81 -12.71 13.29
N ARG A 276 15.09 -11.58 13.18
CA ARG A 276 13.63 -11.54 13.36
C ARG A 276 12.93 -10.78 12.25
N PHE A 277 11.85 -11.37 11.76
CA PHE A 277 10.87 -10.68 10.93
C PHE A 277 10.01 -9.75 11.78
N ASN A 278 9.93 -8.48 11.40
CA ASN A 278 9.02 -7.47 11.93
C ASN A 278 8.42 -6.68 10.76
N TYR A 279 7.15 -6.94 10.45
CA TYR A 279 6.47 -6.22 9.37
C TYR A 279 6.36 -4.73 9.71
N SER A 280 6.90 -3.83 8.87
CA SER A 280 7.00 -2.40 9.16
C SER A 280 6.77 -1.50 7.94
N SER A 281 5.84 -0.57 8.06
CA SER A 281 5.65 0.54 7.13
C SER A 281 6.81 1.54 7.20
N GLY A 282 7.44 1.69 8.37
CA GLY A 282 8.68 2.46 8.50
C GLY A 282 9.80 1.91 7.62
N THR A 283 10.07 0.60 7.71
CA THR A 283 11.06 -0.08 6.85
C THR A 283 10.76 0.11 5.36
N ALA A 284 9.49 0.03 4.96
CA ALA A 284 9.12 0.29 3.56
C ALA A 284 9.36 1.74 3.11
N ASN A 285 9.17 2.72 3.99
CA ASN A 285 9.47 4.12 3.67
C ASN A 285 10.98 4.42 3.72
N LEU A 286 11.79 3.61 4.41
CA LEU A 286 13.24 3.62 4.22
C LEU A 286 13.63 3.13 2.82
N LEU A 287 12.97 2.11 2.29
CA LEU A 287 13.15 1.69 0.89
C LEU A 287 12.77 2.81 -0.09
N SER A 288 11.70 3.56 0.19
CA SER A 288 11.39 4.79 -0.57
C SER A 288 12.50 5.83 -0.53
N ARG A 289 13.15 6.01 0.63
CA ARG A 289 14.28 6.93 0.76
C ARG A 289 15.48 6.49 -0.06
N VAL A 290 15.79 5.18 -0.07
CA VAL A 290 16.84 4.63 -0.95
C VAL A 290 16.53 4.95 -2.42
N TYR A 291 15.29 4.74 -2.85
CA TYR A 291 14.88 5.09 -4.21
C TYR A 291 15.07 6.59 -4.49
N PHE A 292 14.55 7.45 -3.62
CA PHE A 292 14.67 8.91 -3.72
C PHE A 292 16.14 9.37 -3.85
N ASP A 293 17.02 8.89 -2.97
CA ASP A 293 18.44 9.25 -2.95
C ASP A 293 19.16 8.80 -4.22
N HIS A 294 18.78 7.67 -4.81
CA HIS A 294 19.42 7.10 -6.01
C HIS A 294 18.82 7.61 -7.33
N THR A 295 17.66 8.25 -7.30
CA THR A 295 17.09 8.90 -8.50
C THR A 295 17.50 10.35 -8.66
N GLY A 296 18.05 11.00 -7.63
CA GLY A 296 18.49 12.40 -7.69
C GLY A 296 18.21 13.23 -6.44
N ALA A 297 17.62 12.62 -5.40
CA ALA A 297 17.24 13.27 -4.15
C ALA A 297 16.29 14.46 -4.33
N THR A 298 15.42 14.40 -5.35
CA THR A 298 14.31 15.33 -5.53
C THR A 298 13.02 14.59 -5.86
N LEU A 299 11.87 15.21 -5.54
CA LEU A 299 10.56 14.70 -5.91
C LEU A 299 10.44 14.56 -7.44
N SER A 300 10.92 15.57 -8.17
CA SER A 300 10.85 15.62 -9.63
C SER A 300 11.57 14.43 -10.26
N ASP A 301 12.79 14.14 -9.81
CA ASP A 301 13.58 13.04 -10.36
C ASP A 301 12.96 11.68 -10.01
N SER A 302 12.47 11.51 -8.78
CA SER A 302 11.80 10.28 -8.33
C SER A 302 10.56 9.96 -9.17
N LEU A 303 9.73 10.99 -9.46
CA LEU A 303 8.53 10.85 -10.29
C LEU A 303 8.87 10.64 -11.76
N GLN A 304 9.89 11.32 -12.28
CA GLN A 304 10.35 11.12 -13.66
C GLN A 304 10.88 9.70 -13.87
N ASP A 305 11.73 9.20 -12.95
CA ASP A 305 12.24 7.84 -13.00
C ASP A 305 11.11 6.81 -12.94
N TYR A 306 10.15 7.00 -12.01
CA TYR A 306 8.98 6.14 -11.89
C TYR A 306 8.17 6.13 -13.19
N ARG A 307 7.88 7.30 -13.77
CA ARG A 307 7.13 7.39 -15.03
C ARG A 307 7.86 6.68 -16.17
N GLN A 308 9.16 6.93 -16.32
CA GLN A 308 9.94 6.46 -17.47
C GLN A 308 10.24 4.97 -17.41
N HIS A 309 10.58 4.45 -16.23
CA HIS A 309 11.14 3.10 -16.09
C HIS A 309 10.19 2.10 -15.44
N ILE A 310 9.09 2.57 -14.85
CA ILE A 310 8.13 1.73 -14.12
C ILE A 310 6.75 1.85 -14.76
N ALA A 311 6.12 3.02 -14.68
CA ALA A 311 4.76 3.24 -15.14
C ALA A 311 4.60 3.07 -16.67
N THR A 312 5.49 3.66 -17.48
CA THR A 312 5.41 3.56 -18.95
C THR A 312 5.65 2.14 -19.45
N PRO A 313 6.71 1.41 -19.05
CA PRO A 313 6.94 0.03 -19.51
C PRO A 313 5.86 -0.94 -19.02
N MET A 314 5.30 -0.71 -17.83
CA MET A 314 4.17 -1.47 -17.34
C MET A 314 2.82 -1.00 -17.87
N SER A 315 2.77 0.05 -18.70
CA SER A 315 1.51 0.63 -19.22
C SER A 315 0.48 0.94 -18.12
N PHE A 316 0.94 1.52 -17.01
CA PHE A 316 0.05 2.10 -16.00
C PHE A 316 -0.66 3.30 -16.59
N GLN A 317 -1.99 3.37 -16.43
CA GLN A 317 -2.81 4.43 -17.03
C GLN A 317 -3.65 5.18 -15.99
N HIS A 318 -4.07 4.48 -14.95
CA HIS A 318 -4.96 4.99 -13.91
C HIS A 318 -4.31 4.77 -12.55
N SER A 319 -3.19 5.46 -12.34
CA SER A 319 -2.41 5.33 -11.11
C SER A 319 -1.84 6.67 -10.64
N VAL A 320 -1.76 6.83 -9.32
CA VAL A 320 -1.14 7.96 -8.64
C VAL A 320 -0.27 7.43 -7.50
N PHE A 321 0.98 7.90 -7.42
CA PHE A 321 1.90 7.57 -6.33
C PHE A 321 2.16 8.84 -5.51
N GLU A 322 1.50 8.93 -4.36
CA GLU A 322 1.55 10.11 -3.54
C GLU A 322 2.77 10.12 -2.60
N THR A 323 3.07 11.30 -2.08
CA THR A 323 4.28 11.61 -1.31
C THR A 323 3.93 12.08 0.11
N ASP A 324 4.89 12.07 1.05
CA ASP A 324 4.71 12.47 2.47
C ASP A 324 4.53 13.98 2.68
N ALA A 325 5.40 14.76 3.33
CA ALA A 325 5.54 16.23 3.17
C ALA A 325 6.93 16.62 2.63
N ALA A 326 7.93 15.76 2.82
CA ALA A 326 9.34 15.90 2.40
C ALA A 326 9.64 15.56 0.93
N GLY A 327 8.61 15.49 0.09
CA GLY A 327 8.72 15.09 -1.33
C GLY A 327 9.01 13.61 -1.60
N ILE A 328 8.97 12.72 -0.61
CA ILE A 328 9.31 11.29 -0.81
C ILE A 328 8.04 10.47 -1.03
N LEU A 329 8.06 9.56 -2.00
CA LEU A 329 6.96 8.62 -2.25
C LEU A 329 6.65 7.78 -1.01
N VAL A 330 5.39 7.70 -0.58
CA VAL A 330 5.01 6.87 0.58
C VAL A 330 4.81 5.43 0.14
N GLY A 331 5.93 4.74 -0.08
CA GLY A 331 6.01 3.38 -0.60
C GLY A 331 5.46 2.33 0.35
N SER A 332 5.17 2.70 1.60
CA SER A 332 4.43 1.85 2.51
C SER A 332 2.94 1.75 2.20
N SER A 333 2.33 2.76 1.55
CA SER A 333 0.87 2.96 1.62
C SER A 333 0.22 3.65 0.41
N TYR A 334 0.75 4.78 -0.08
CA TYR A 334 -0.04 5.72 -0.91
C TYR A 334 0.18 5.54 -2.41
N PHE A 335 0.04 4.30 -2.87
CA PHE A 335 -0.14 4.01 -4.29
C PHE A 335 -1.61 3.69 -4.57
N TYR A 336 -2.19 4.48 -5.46
CA TYR A 336 -3.57 4.35 -5.92
C TYR A 336 -3.50 3.85 -7.35
N ALA A 337 -4.21 2.77 -7.66
CA ALA A 337 -4.24 2.25 -9.02
C ALA A 337 -5.52 1.48 -9.31
N SER A 338 -5.89 1.43 -10.59
CA SER A 338 -6.99 0.57 -11.05
C SER A 338 -6.67 -0.91 -10.82
N ALA A 339 -7.70 -1.76 -10.76
CA ALA A 339 -7.51 -3.21 -10.66
C ALA A 339 -6.65 -3.75 -11.83
N ARG A 340 -6.81 -3.17 -13.03
CA ARG A 340 -6.04 -3.53 -14.22
C ARG A 340 -4.57 -3.12 -14.11
N ASP A 341 -4.26 -1.98 -13.51
CA ASP A 341 -2.86 -1.54 -13.28
C ASP A 341 -2.18 -2.39 -12.21
N TRP A 342 -2.88 -2.70 -11.11
CA TRP A 342 -2.40 -3.67 -10.12
C TRP A 342 -2.17 -5.06 -10.73
N ALA A 343 -3.04 -5.50 -11.63
CA ALA A 343 -2.87 -6.77 -12.34
C ALA A 343 -1.61 -6.81 -13.21
N ARG A 344 -1.17 -5.66 -13.76
CA ARG A 344 0.07 -5.57 -14.53
C ARG A 344 1.31 -5.78 -13.66
N LEU A 345 1.31 -5.29 -12.42
CA LEU A 345 2.38 -5.61 -11.45
C LEU A 345 2.44 -7.12 -11.20
N GLY A 346 1.29 -7.75 -10.93
CA GLY A 346 1.21 -9.20 -10.74
C GLY A 346 1.66 -10.00 -11.97
N GLN A 347 1.24 -9.58 -13.16
CA GLN A 347 1.61 -10.24 -14.42
C GLN A 347 3.10 -10.06 -14.76
N MET A 348 3.69 -8.90 -14.47
CA MET A 348 5.13 -8.67 -14.63
C MET A 348 5.95 -9.60 -13.73
N MET A 349 5.54 -9.75 -12.48
CA MET A 349 6.16 -10.70 -11.55
C MET A 349 5.98 -12.15 -12.02
N LEU A 350 4.77 -12.52 -12.46
CA LEU A 350 4.48 -13.84 -13.02
C LEU A 350 5.37 -14.17 -14.24
N ASN A 351 5.69 -13.17 -15.04
CA ASN A 351 6.54 -13.28 -16.23
C ASN A 351 8.05 -13.15 -15.95
N GLY A 352 8.50 -13.27 -14.70
CA GLY A 352 9.94 -13.22 -14.38
C GLY A 352 10.60 -11.85 -14.65
N GLY A 353 9.85 -10.76 -14.48
CA GLY A 353 10.39 -9.41 -14.57
C GLY A 353 10.12 -8.70 -15.91
N VAL A 354 9.33 -9.31 -16.80
CA VAL A 354 9.08 -8.82 -18.16
C VAL A 354 7.59 -8.56 -18.38
N LEU A 355 7.25 -7.41 -18.95
CA LEU A 355 5.89 -7.10 -19.41
C LEU A 355 5.97 -6.28 -20.69
N ASN A 356 5.01 -6.46 -21.60
CA ASN A 356 4.94 -5.68 -22.84
C ASN A 356 6.22 -5.71 -23.70
N GLY A 357 6.99 -6.80 -23.63
CA GLY A 357 8.28 -6.94 -24.32
C GLY A 357 9.44 -6.16 -23.68
N ALA A 358 9.19 -5.42 -22.60
CA ALA A 358 10.21 -4.71 -21.83
C ALA A 358 10.61 -5.50 -20.58
N ARG A 359 11.90 -5.48 -20.23
CA ARG A 359 12.40 -5.97 -18.94
C ARG A 359 12.37 -4.83 -17.92
N ILE A 360 11.60 -5.02 -16.86
CA ILE A 360 11.46 -4.07 -15.75
C ILE A 360 12.49 -4.41 -14.67
N VAL A 361 12.62 -5.69 -14.33
CA VAL A 361 13.61 -6.21 -13.38
C VAL A 361 14.27 -7.48 -13.91
N ASN A 362 15.42 -7.82 -13.36
CA ASN A 362 16.05 -9.11 -13.66
C ASN A 362 15.19 -10.28 -13.15
N GLU A 363 15.22 -11.41 -13.86
CA GLU A 363 14.54 -12.64 -13.41
C GLU A 363 15.04 -13.08 -12.03
N GLU A 364 16.34 -12.89 -11.78
CA GLU A 364 16.95 -13.13 -10.47
C GLU A 364 16.35 -12.25 -9.35
N TRP A 365 15.93 -11.02 -9.65
CA TRP A 365 15.20 -10.19 -8.68
C TRP A 365 13.88 -10.85 -8.29
N VAL A 366 13.10 -11.32 -9.27
CA VAL A 366 11.83 -12.02 -9.01
C VAL A 366 12.05 -13.29 -8.18
N ARG A 367 13.11 -14.04 -8.49
CA ARG A 367 13.50 -15.24 -7.73
C ARG A 367 13.83 -14.90 -6.26
N ARG A 368 14.65 -13.87 -6.01
CA ARG A 368 14.96 -13.43 -4.64
C ARG A 368 13.73 -12.87 -3.94
N ALA A 369 12.91 -12.10 -4.64
CA ALA A 369 11.68 -11.51 -4.11
C ALA A 369 10.64 -12.54 -3.65
N THR A 370 10.67 -13.74 -4.25
CA THR A 370 9.75 -14.85 -3.96
C THR A 370 10.41 -16.00 -3.16
N THR A 371 11.60 -15.75 -2.61
CA THR A 371 12.33 -16.68 -1.75
C THR A 371 12.05 -16.35 -0.27
N PRO A 372 11.72 -17.35 0.59
CA PRO A 372 11.56 -17.14 2.02
C PRO A 372 12.77 -16.50 2.69
N ASN A 373 12.52 -15.59 3.64
CA ASN A 373 13.58 -15.05 4.48
C ASN A 373 14.13 -16.10 5.47
N ASN A 374 15.19 -15.72 6.18
CA ASN A 374 15.92 -16.60 7.10
C ASN A 374 15.68 -16.30 8.58
N SER A 375 14.68 -15.48 8.92
CA SER A 375 14.36 -15.17 10.31
C SER A 375 13.81 -16.38 11.07
N ASP A 376 13.92 -16.34 12.40
CA ASP A 376 13.53 -17.47 13.24
C ASP A 376 12.00 -17.56 13.47
N ASN A 377 11.28 -16.44 13.35
CA ASN A 377 9.88 -16.34 13.76
C ASN A 377 8.89 -16.41 12.60
N ASN A 378 9.21 -15.88 11.42
CA ASN A 378 8.32 -15.91 10.26
C ASN A 378 9.09 -15.78 8.94
N ARG A 379 9.27 -16.90 8.25
CA ARG A 379 10.03 -17.01 7.01
C ARG A 379 9.21 -16.76 5.76
N ALA A 380 7.88 -16.80 5.85
CA ALA A 380 6.96 -16.69 4.71
C ALA A 380 6.78 -15.23 4.22
N TYR A 381 7.90 -14.56 3.95
CA TYR A 381 8.01 -13.21 3.42
C TYR A 381 9.31 -13.07 2.62
N GLY A 382 9.24 -12.46 1.44
CA GLY A 382 10.38 -12.20 0.55
C GLY A 382 10.68 -10.70 0.41
N TYR A 383 10.98 -10.20 -0.79
CA TYR A 383 11.24 -8.77 -1.00
C TYR A 383 9.95 -7.97 -1.07
N GLN A 384 9.38 -7.67 0.10
CA GLN A 384 8.10 -6.98 0.26
C GLN A 384 6.88 -7.77 -0.29
N TRP A 385 6.99 -9.10 -0.40
CA TRP A 385 5.91 -10.01 -0.82
C TRP A 385 5.61 -11.05 0.25
N TRP A 386 4.32 -11.26 0.55
CA TRP A 386 3.89 -12.38 1.37
C TRP A 386 3.99 -13.68 0.58
N LEU A 387 4.60 -14.71 1.16
CA LEU A 387 4.78 -16.00 0.48
C LEU A 387 3.79 -17.02 1.05
N ASN A 388 3.33 -17.95 0.20
CA ASN A 388 2.54 -19.06 0.68
C ASN A 388 3.39 -20.07 1.46
N ARG A 389 4.64 -20.29 0.99
CA ARG A 389 5.63 -21.18 1.60
C ARG A 389 6.64 -20.44 2.50
N GLY A 390 7.38 -21.21 3.30
CA GLY A 390 8.51 -20.74 4.10
C GLY A 390 8.38 -21.09 5.59
N ASN A 391 7.15 -21.09 6.10
CA ASN A 391 6.84 -21.54 7.47
C ASN A 391 6.55 -23.06 7.51
N ARG A 392 6.22 -23.58 8.70
CA ARG A 392 5.88 -25.01 8.90
C ARG A 392 4.66 -25.46 8.10
N SER A 393 3.69 -24.56 7.92
CA SER A 393 2.49 -24.77 7.11
C SER A 393 2.39 -23.68 6.04
N LEU A 394 1.64 -23.97 4.98
CA LEU A 394 1.27 -22.96 4.00
C LEU A 394 0.41 -21.87 4.65
N ARG A 395 0.60 -20.62 4.18
CA ARG A 395 -0.20 -19.46 4.60
C ARG A 395 -1.65 -19.55 4.11
N TRP A 396 -1.81 -20.05 2.89
CA TRP A 396 -3.06 -20.32 2.19
C TRP A 396 -3.01 -21.80 1.76
N PRO A 397 -3.47 -22.72 2.61
CA PRO A 397 -3.37 -24.17 2.39
C PRO A 397 -4.02 -24.67 1.10
N ASP A 398 -5.05 -23.99 0.61
CA ASP A 398 -5.79 -24.42 -0.59
C ASP A 398 -5.23 -23.80 -1.87
N LEU A 399 -4.19 -22.97 -1.76
CA LEU A 399 -3.47 -22.39 -2.89
C LEU A 399 -2.16 -23.13 -3.17
N PRO A 400 -1.64 -23.09 -4.41
CA PRO A 400 -0.33 -23.65 -4.74
C PRO A 400 0.79 -23.14 -3.83
N ALA A 401 1.75 -24.01 -3.51
CA ALA A 401 2.86 -23.67 -2.61
C ALA A 401 3.77 -22.54 -3.15
N ASP A 402 3.79 -22.34 -4.47
CA ASP A 402 4.52 -21.26 -5.14
C ASP A 402 3.73 -19.96 -5.23
N ALA A 403 2.50 -19.89 -4.67
CA ALA A 403 1.74 -18.67 -4.60
C ALA A 403 2.42 -17.61 -3.70
N TYR A 404 2.24 -16.34 -4.05
CA TYR A 404 2.67 -15.20 -3.25
C TYR A 404 1.73 -14.02 -3.49
N ALA A 405 1.70 -13.06 -2.56
CA ALA A 405 0.80 -11.92 -2.67
C ALA A 405 1.39 -10.61 -2.14
N ALA A 406 1.03 -9.52 -2.82
CA ALA A 406 1.04 -8.19 -2.24
C ALA A 406 -0.28 -8.03 -1.48
N GLN A 407 -0.24 -7.57 -0.22
CA GLN A 407 -1.45 -7.38 0.58
C GLN A 407 -1.46 -6.00 1.23
N GLY A 408 -2.63 -5.36 1.21
CA GLY A 408 -2.90 -4.03 1.72
C GLY A 408 -3.86 -4.04 2.91
N ASN A 409 -3.78 -3.01 3.76
CA ASN A 409 -4.81 -2.74 4.76
C ASN A 409 -6.19 -2.66 4.08
N ARG A 410 -7.24 -3.02 4.81
CA ARG A 410 -8.59 -3.25 4.25
C ARG A 410 -8.67 -4.40 3.24
N GLU A 411 -7.74 -5.34 3.35
CA GLU A 411 -7.71 -6.63 2.68
C GLU A 411 -7.54 -6.55 1.14
N GLN A 412 -6.89 -5.51 0.63
CA GLN A 412 -6.51 -5.44 -0.79
C GLN A 412 -5.49 -6.55 -1.09
N SER A 413 -5.52 -7.15 -2.28
CA SER A 413 -4.45 -8.09 -2.67
C SER A 413 -4.19 -8.19 -4.16
N ILE A 414 -2.95 -8.54 -4.51
CA ILE A 414 -2.57 -9.20 -5.76
C ILE A 414 -2.04 -10.56 -5.39
N THR A 415 -2.74 -11.63 -5.76
CA THR A 415 -2.29 -13.01 -5.56
C THR A 415 -1.77 -13.56 -6.88
N VAL A 416 -0.49 -13.95 -6.91
CA VAL A 416 0.17 -14.54 -8.08
C VAL A 416 0.39 -16.03 -7.84
N MET A 417 0.01 -16.86 -8.82
CA MET A 417 0.13 -18.31 -8.78
C MET A 417 0.90 -18.79 -10.02
N PRO A 418 2.25 -18.88 -9.97
CA PRO A 418 3.06 -19.22 -11.12
C PRO A 418 2.71 -20.56 -11.77
N SER A 419 2.57 -21.62 -10.98
CA SER A 419 2.17 -22.96 -11.42
C SER A 419 0.80 -23.03 -12.09
N ARG A 420 0.00 -21.96 -12.00
CA ARG A 420 -1.33 -21.84 -12.61
C ARG A 420 -1.40 -20.78 -13.70
N ASN A 421 -0.31 -20.06 -13.98
CA ASN A 421 -0.28 -18.89 -14.87
C ASN A 421 -1.43 -17.91 -14.59
N MET A 422 -1.64 -17.60 -13.30
CA MET A 422 -2.83 -16.89 -12.85
C MET A 422 -2.46 -15.76 -11.89
N VAL A 423 -3.15 -14.62 -12.05
CA VAL A 423 -3.11 -13.49 -11.12
C VAL A 423 -4.54 -13.15 -10.73
N VAL A 424 -4.80 -12.98 -9.44
CA VAL A 424 -6.06 -12.48 -8.91
C VAL A 424 -5.81 -11.15 -8.24
N VAL A 425 -6.58 -10.13 -8.60
CA VAL A 425 -6.57 -8.83 -7.93
C VAL A 425 -7.88 -8.64 -7.21
N ARG A 426 -7.79 -8.22 -5.95
CA ARG A 426 -8.94 -7.83 -5.13
C ARG A 426 -8.67 -6.45 -4.54
N LEU A 427 -9.55 -5.50 -4.83
CA LEU A 427 -9.57 -4.19 -4.18
C LEU A 427 -10.85 -4.07 -3.35
N GLY A 428 -10.78 -3.49 -2.15
CA GLY A 428 -11.94 -3.37 -1.27
C GLY A 428 -11.77 -2.45 -0.07
N TRP A 429 -12.68 -2.56 0.88
CA TRP A 429 -12.68 -1.75 2.11
C TRP A 429 -13.16 -2.57 3.33
N THR A 430 -12.64 -3.79 3.49
CA THR A 430 -13.08 -4.70 4.57
C THR A 430 -12.61 -4.20 5.93
N SER A 431 -13.49 -4.14 6.92
CA SER A 431 -13.13 -3.81 8.31
C SER A 431 -12.58 -5.00 9.10
N GLY A 432 -13.03 -6.21 8.77
CA GLY A 432 -12.50 -7.47 9.28
C GLY A 432 -11.53 -8.14 8.31
N ARG A 433 -11.54 -9.47 8.34
CA ARG A 433 -10.68 -10.32 7.52
C ARG A 433 -11.41 -10.76 6.25
N TYR A 434 -10.75 -10.64 5.10
CA TYR A 434 -11.25 -11.23 3.87
C TYR A 434 -10.79 -12.70 3.79
N PRO A 435 -11.67 -13.65 3.42
CA PRO A 435 -11.31 -15.06 3.29
C PRO A 435 -10.55 -15.32 1.99
N ILE A 436 -9.36 -14.72 1.85
CA ILE A 436 -8.53 -14.78 0.63
C ILE A 436 -8.20 -16.22 0.20
N ASN A 437 -7.92 -17.12 1.15
CA ASN A 437 -7.67 -18.53 0.85
C ASN A 437 -8.87 -19.15 0.12
N ASP A 438 -10.06 -19.02 0.72
CA ASP A 438 -11.27 -19.68 0.26
C ASP A 438 -11.74 -19.08 -1.08
N ARG A 439 -11.71 -17.74 -1.20
CA ARG A 439 -12.15 -17.05 -2.41
C ARG A 439 -11.23 -17.29 -3.60
N VAL A 440 -9.91 -17.26 -3.39
CA VAL A 440 -8.97 -17.54 -4.49
C VAL A 440 -8.97 -19.04 -4.84
N ALA A 441 -9.16 -19.93 -3.87
CA ALA A 441 -9.31 -21.37 -4.13
C ALA A 441 -10.60 -21.67 -4.91
N GLU A 442 -11.71 -21.00 -4.56
CA GLU A 442 -12.97 -21.05 -5.31
C GLU A 442 -12.74 -20.60 -6.76
N MET A 443 -12.12 -19.43 -6.98
CA MET A 443 -11.78 -18.96 -8.33
C MET A 443 -10.87 -19.93 -9.10
N LEU A 444 -9.91 -20.56 -8.42
CA LEU A 444 -9.00 -21.53 -9.04
C LEU A 444 -9.76 -22.79 -9.51
N SER A 445 -10.76 -23.24 -8.76
CA SER A 445 -11.59 -24.41 -9.10
C SER A 445 -12.37 -24.24 -10.40
N TRP A 446 -12.61 -23.00 -10.84
CA TRP A 446 -13.32 -22.72 -12.10
C TRP A 446 -12.51 -23.07 -13.35
N PHE A 447 -11.21 -23.32 -13.20
CA PHE A 447 -10.28 -23.60 -14.30
C PHE A 447 -9.85 -25.08 -14.38
N THR A 448 -10.32 -25.93 -13.47
CA THR A 448 -10.05 -27.37 -13.57
C THR A 448 -11.04 -27.99 -14.55
N GLU A 449 -10.53 -28.54 -15.66
CA GLU A 449 -11.34 -29.26 -16.66
C GLU A 449 -12.21 -30.34 -15.97
N GLU A 450 -13.50 -30.43 -16.33
CA GLU A 450 -14.22 -31.69 -16.20
C GLU A 450 -13.35 -32.80 -16.81
N PRO A 451 -13.24 -33.98 -16.19
CA PRO A 451 -12.56 -35.09 -16.86
C PRO A 451 -13.27 -35.32 -18.19
N ARG A 452 -12.58 -35.05 -19.30
CA ARG A 452 -13.03 -35.48 -20.62
C ARG A 452 -13.16 -36.99 -20.54
N GLY A 453 -14.40 -37.46 -20.43
CA GLY A 453 -14.71 -38.88 -20.45
C GLY A 453 -14.08 -39.49 -21.70
N LEU A 454 -13.23 -40.48 -21.48
CA LEU A 454 -12.91 -41.51 -22.46
C LEU A 454 -13.55 -42.81 -21.98
#